data_AF-A0A1C4PG21-F1
#
_entry.id   AF-A0A1C4PG21-F1
#
_cell.length_a   1.000
_cell.length_b   1.000
_cell.length_c   1.000
_cell.angle_alpha   90.00
_cell.angle_beta   90.00
_cell.angle_gamma   90.00
#
_symmetry.space_group_name_H-M   'P 1'
#
loop_
_entity.id
_entity.type
_entity.pdbx_description
1 polymer ?
#
loop_
_entity_poly.entity_id
_entity_poly.type
_entity_poly.pdbx_seq_one_letter_code
_entity_poly.pdbx_strand_id
1 'polypeptide(L)'
;MTRHARLPSHGRVGKRRATAELRRDAEFAAFTAGAGGRLLHAAVLLTGDLRSADRLLTATLARVYADWIRMRADDPYEQARSELVRRFAYRPWWRRPGGGPWTGSPPRNASW
;
A
#
# COMPACT_ATOMS: atom_id res chain seq x y z
N MET A 1 34.14 -18.80 -48.61
CA MET A 1 33.80 -17.71 -47.67
C MET A 1 32.33 -17.84 -47.27
N THR A 2 32.00 -18.59 -46.20
CA THR A 2 30.61 -18.67 -45.71
C THR A 2 30.59 -18.20 -44.26
N ARG A 3 30.12 -16.96 -44.11
CA ARG A 3 30.06 -16.20 -42.86
C ARG A 3 29.11 -16.89 -41.90
N HIS A 4 29.62 -17.31 -40.74
CA HIS A 4 28.79 -17.72 -39.60
C HIS A 4 27.87 -16.56 -39.19
N ALA A 5 26.59 -16.66 -39.53
CA ALA A 5 25.56 -15.83 -38.93
C ALA A 5 25.30 -16.35 -37.50
N ARG A 6 26.11 -15.87 -36.56
CA ARG A 6 25.85 -16.04 -35.13
C ARG A 6 24.60 -15.22 -34.78
N LEU A 7 23.49 -15.90 -34.55
CA LEU A 7 22.26 -15.31 -34.04
C LEU A 7 22.51 -14.69 -32.64
N PRO A 8 21.94 -13.51 -32.36
CA PRO A 8 22.15 -12.83 -31.09
C PRO A 8 21.35 -13.51 -29.95
N SER A 9 22.08 -13.97 -28.93
CA SER A 9 21.56 -14.68 -27.76
C SER A 9 20.89 -13.72 -26.75
N HIS A 10 19.67 -13.25 -27.02
CA HIS A 10 18.91 -12.38 -26.08
C HIS A 10 17.78 -13.11 -25.31
N GLY A 11 17.50 -14.39 -25.63
CA GLY A 11 16.34 -15.10 -25.09
C GLY A 11 16.44 -15.59 -23.64
N ARG A 12 17.65 -15.71 -23.06
CA ARG A 12 17.83 -16.26 -21.70
C ARG A 12 17.72 -15.21 -20.58
N VAL A 13 18.08 -13.96 -20.86
CA VAL A 13 18.01 -12.86 -19.86
C VAL A 13 16.56 -12.42 -19.65
N GLY A 14 15.75 -12.33 -20.72
CA GLY A 14 14.33 -11.98 -20.64
C GLY A 14 13.51 -13.01 -19.86
N LYS A 15 13.72 -14.30 -20.12
CA LYS A 15 13.02 -15.38 -19.41
C LYS A 15 13.30 -15.36 -17.91
N ARG A 16 14.57 -15.21 -17.49
CA ARG A 16 14.94 -15.15 -16.07
C ARG A 16 14.34 -13.94 -15.34
N ARG A 17 14.27 -12.78 -16.02
CA ARG A 17 13.63 -11.58 -15.46
C ARG A 17 12.12 -11.77 -15.29
N ALA A 18 11.44 -12.28 -16.32
CA ALA A 18 10.02 -12.57 -16.26
C ALA A 18 9.68 -13.59 -15.16
N THR A 19 10.46 -14.66 -15.01
CA THR A 19 10.27 -15.62 -13.91
C THR A 19 10.49 -14.98 -12.53
N ALA A 20 11.45 -14.06 -12.40
CA ALA A 20 11.70 -13.34 -11.15
C ALA A 20 10.62 -12.29 -10.84
N GLU A 21 9.97 -11.72 -11.85
CA GLU A 21 8.81 -10.82 -11.71
C GLU A 21 7.58 -11.62 -11.24
N LEU A 22 7.24 -12.72 -11.92
CA LEU A 22 6.14 -13.61 -11.52
C LEU A 22 6.27 -14.13 -10.09
N ARG A 23 7.49 -14.48 -9.67
CA ARG A 23 7.75 -14.89 -8.29
C ARG A 23 7.48 -13.76 -7.30
N ARG A 24 7.91 -12.53 -7.62
CA ARG A 24 7.69 -11.36 -6.76
C ARG A 24 6.22 -11.00 -6.67
N ASP A 25 5.48 -11.11 -7.76
CA ASP A 25 4.02 -10.90 -7.78
C ASP A 25 3.31 -11.90 -6.88
N ALA A 26 3.71 -13.18 -6.93
CA ALA A 26 3.17 -14.22 -6.07
C ALA A 26 3.50 -13.97 -4.58
N GLU A 27 4.74 -13.58 -4.27
CA GLU A 27 5.18 -13.23 -2.91
C GLU A 27 4.38 -12.03 -2.37
N PHE A 28 4.20 -10.99 -3.19
CA PHE A 28 3.41 -9.80 -2.83
C PHE A 28 1.93 -10.11 -2.66
N ALA A 29 1.35 -10.95 -3.52
CA ALA A 29 -0.04 -11.39 -3.42
C ALA A 29 -0.27 -12.20 -2.13
N ALA A 30 0.63 -13.13 -1.80
CA ALA A 30 0.58 -13.90 -0.56
C ALA A 30 0.68 -12.99 0.68
N PHE A 31 1.59 -12.00 0.65
CA PHE A 31 1.70 -10.99 1.70
C PHE A 31 0.40 -10.19 1.83
N THR A 32 -0.15 -9.69 0.73
CA THR A 32 -1.36 -8.85 0.74
C THR A 32 -2.58 -9.64 1.21
N ALA A 33 -2.68 -10.93 0.85
CA ALA A 33 -3.72 -11.82 1.35
C ALA A 33 -3.65 -12.00 2.88
N GLY A 34 -2.46 -12.08 3.47
CA GLY A 34 -2.27 -12.25 4.92
C GLY A 34 -2.24 -10.95 5.74
N ALA A 35 -1.82 -9.83 5.15
CA ALA A 35 -1.61 -8.56 5.85
C ALA A 35 -2.65 -7.48 5.49
N GLY A 36 -3.33 -7.61 4.33
CA GLY A 36 -4.22 -6.60 3.78
C GLY A 36 -5.34 -6.18 4.74
N GLY A 37 -5.99 -7.14 5.39
CA GLY A 37 -7.04 -6.86 6.39
C GLY A 37 -6.53 -6.05 7.59
N ARG A 38 -5.35 -6.38 8.11
CA ARG A 38 -4.73 -5.65 9.24
C ARG A 38 -4.29 -4.25 8.83
N LEU A 39 -3.74 -4.10 7.62
CA LEU A 39 -3.33 -2.80 7.08
C LEU A 39 -4.55 -1.91 6.78
N LEU A 40 -5.65 -2.48 6.28
CA LEU A 40 -6.91 -1.77 6.10
C LEU A 40 -7.49 -1.31 7.43
N HIS A 41 -7.50 -2.19 8.44
CA HIS A 41 -7.96 -1.82 9.77
C HIS A 41 -7.12 -0.66 10.35
N ALA A 42 -5.79 -0.73 10.23
CA ALA A 42 -4.91 0.37 10.65
C ALA A 42 -5.20 1.66 9.86
N ALA A 43 -5.44 1.57 8.55
CA ALA A 43 -5.80 2.72 7.73
C ALA A 43 -7.15 3.33 8.17
N VAL A 44 -8.14 2.51 8.54
CA VAL A 44 -9.43 2.98 9.09
C VAL A 44 -9.25 3.69 10.43
N LEU A 45 -8.41 3.15 11.32
CA LEU A 45 -8.10 3.82 12.59
C LEU A 45 -7.44 5.19 12.37
N LEU A 46 -6.63 5.32 11.32
CA LEU A 46 -5.95 6.57 10.97
C LEU A 46 -6.88 7.58 10.28
N THR A 47 -7.74 7.15 9.36
CA THR A 47 -8.58 8.06 8.56
C THR A 47 -9.97 8.32 9.14
N GLY A 48 -10.49 7.42 9.98
CA GLY A 48 -11.84 7.49 10.55
C GLY A 48 -12.97 7.10 9.58
N ASP A 49 -12.65 6.82 8.30
CA ASP A 49 -13.62 6.35 7.31
C ASP A 49 -13.00 5.33 6.34
N LEU A 50 -13.82 4.35 5.91
CA LEU A 50 -13.38 3.23 5.08
C LEU A 50 -12.94 3.66 3.67
N ARG A 51 -13.54 4.71 3.11
CA ARG A 51 -13.29 5.14 1.72
C ARG A 51 -11.94 5.83 1.60
N SER A 52 -11.58 6.66 2.58
CA SER A 52 -10.24 7.26 2.69
C SER A 52 -9.19 6.23 3.08
N ALA A 53 -9.55 5.26 3.94
CA ALA A 53 -8.66 4.16 4.32
C ALA A 53 -8.25 3.32 3.11
N ASP A 54 -9.22 2.92 2.28
CA ASP A 54 -8.98 2.13 1.06
C ASP A 54 -8.05 2.85 0.06
N ARG A 55 -8.28 4.16 -0.16
CA ARG A 55 -7.41 4.98 -1.02
C ARG A 55 -5.99 5.11 -0.46
N LEU A 56 -5.87 5.31 0.86
CA LEU A 56 -4.58 5.39 1.54
C LEU A 56 -3.83 4.06 1.43
N LEU A 57 -4.52 2.95 1.67
CA LEU A 57 -3.98 1.60 1.59
C LEU A 57 -3.52 1.29 0.16
N THR A 58 -4.35 1.56 -0.85
CA THR A 58 -4.02 1.35 -2.26
C THR A 58 -2.74 2.10 -2.67
N ALA A 59 -2.64 3.38 -2.29
CA ALA A 59 -1.46 4.19 -2.59
C ALA A 59 -0.21 3.69 -1.87
N THR A 60 -0.37 3.16 -0.65
CA THR A 60 0.71 2.56 0.15
C THR A 60 1.19 1.26 -0.49
N LEU A 61 0.27 0.35 -0.82
CA LEU A 61 0.58 -0.95 -1.45
C LEU A 61 1.27 -0.78 -2.80
N ALA A 62 0.83 0.18 -3.62
CA ALA A 62 1.48 0.49 -4.90
C ALA A 62 2.95 0.92 -4.72
N ARG A 63 3.23 1.68 -3.66
CA ARG A 63 4.61 2.10 -3.35
C ARG A 63 5.45 0.97 -2.80
N VAL A 64 4.90 0.20 -1.85
CA VAL A 64 5.56 -0.98 -1.29
C VAL A 64 5.89 -1.97 -2.39
N TYR A 65 4.99 -2.20 -3.35
CA TYR A 65 5.26 -3.06 -4.51
C TYR A 65 6.39 -2.50 -5.41
N ALA A 66 6.41 -1.19 -5.65
CA ALA A 66 7.50 -0.57 -6.43
C ALA A 66 8.87 -0.68 -5.73
N ASP A 67 8.89 -0.57 -4.40
CA ASP A 67 10.10 -0.74 -3.60
C ASP A 67 10.45 -2.24 -3.36
N TRP A 68 9.47 -3.15 -3.45
CA TRP A 68 9.66 -4.62 -3.47
C TRP A 68 10.56 -5.08 -4.61
N ILE A 69 10.49 -4.38 -5.75
CA ILE A 69 11.36 -4.64 -6.90
C ILE A 69 12.84 -4.28 -6.58
N ARG A 70 13.05 -3.41 -5.59
CA ARG A 70 14.36 -2.83 -5.23
C ARG A 70 14.95 -3.37 -3.92
N MET A 71 14.17 -4.02 -3.06
CA MET A 71 14.60 -4.41 -1.71
C MET A 71 14.77 -5.93 -1.55
N ARG A 72 15.73 -6.35 -0.71
CA ARG A 72 16.13 -7.77 -0.56
C ARG A 72 16.24 -8.27 0.89
N ALA A 73 15.82 -7.55 1.92
CA ALA A 73 16.04 -8.04 3.30
C ALA A 73 15.16 -7.45 4.43
N ASP A 74 14.16 -6.62 4.15
CA ASP A 74 13.41 -5.91 5.21
C ASP A 74 12.07 -6.61 5.52
N ASP A 75 11.52 -6.42 6.73
CA ASP A 75 10.21 -6.98 7.10
C ASP A 75 9.10 -6.31 6.25
N PRO A 76 8.40 -7.08 5.38
CA PRO A 76 7.35 -6.57 4.48
C PRO A 76 6.27 -5.74 5.17
N TYR A 77 5.90 -6.17 6.38
CA TYR A 77 4.80 -5.59 7.14
C TYR A 77 5.24 -4.29 7.81
N GLU A 78 6.44 -4.25 8.36
CA GLU A 78 7.01 -3.04 8.97
C GLU A 78 7.19 -1.94 7.93
N GLN A 79 7.65 -2.28 6.73
CA GLN A 79 7.71 -1.32 5.61
C GLN A 79 6.35 -0.81 5.21
N ALA A 80 5.37 -1.71 5.04
CA ALA A 80 4.01 -1.32 4.68
C ALA A 80 3.39 -0.41 5.74
N ARG A 81 3.60 -0.71 7.02
CA ARG A 81 3.12 0.11 8.14
C ARG A 81 3.83 1.47 8.21
N SER A 82 5.15 1.50 8.04
CA SER A 82 5.94 2.74 8.02
C SER A 82 5.53 3.64 6.86
N GLU A 83 5.35 3.09 5.65
CA GLU A 83 4.89 3.86 4.49
C GLU A 83 3.44 4.33 4.65
N LEU A 84 2.56 3.53 5.26
CA LEU A 84 1.19 3.93 5.61
C LEU A 84 1.20 5.15 6.54
N VAL A 85 2.01 5.11 7.61
CA VAL A 85 2.15 6.20 8.59
C VAL A 85 2.85 7.42 7.98
N ARG A 86 3.85 7.22 7.13
CA ARG A 86 4.55 8.30 6.42
C ARG A 86 3.59 9.01 5.47
N ARG A 87 2.93 8.27 4.58
CA ARG A 87 1.87 8.83 3.72
C ARG A 87 0.80 9.48 4.55
N PHE A 88 0.58 8.97 5.76
CA PHE A 88 -0.28 9.62 6.68
C PHE A 88 0.23 11.01 7.10
N ALA A 89 1.36 11.07 7.79
CA ALA A 89 1.94 12.30 8.28
C ALA A 89 2.22 13.37 7.20
N TYR A 90 2.63 12.96 5.99
CA TYR A 90 3.03 13.89 4.92
C TYR A 90 1.86 14.39 4.06
N ARG A 91 0.62 13.93 4.31
CA ARG A 91 -0.55 14.46 3.60
C ARG A 91 -1.06 15.71 4.34
N PRO A 92 -0.96 16.93 3.77
CA PRO A 92 -1.01 18.16 4.57
C PRO A 92 -2.36 18.55 5.23
N TRP A 93 -3.41 17.71 5.20
CA TRP A 93 -4.76 18.22 5.53
C TRP A 93 -5.95 17.26 5.57
N TRP A 94 -5.89 16.03 5.02
CA TRP A 94 -6.98 15.01 5.01
C TRP A 94 -8.42 15.50 5.23
N ARG A 95 -8.83 16.55 4.52
CA ARG A 95 -10.21 17.02 4.37
C ARG A 95 -11.13 16.69 5.57
N ARG A 96 -11.33 17.63 6.50
CA ARG A 96 -12.56 17.64 7.31
C ARG A 96 -13.76 17.89 6.37
N PRO A 97 -14.72 16.97 6.23
CA PRO A 97 -16.13 17.35 6.18
C PRO A 97 -16.79 16.76 7.42
N GLY A 98 -16.94 17.58 8.46
CA GLY A 98 -17.52 17.12 9.73
C GLY A 98 -16.96 17.76 10.99
N GLY A 99 -16.17 18.82 10.88
CA GLY A 99 -15.92 19.72 12.00
C GLY A 99 -17.13 20.61 12.29
N GLY A 100 -18.30 20.02 12.53
CA GLY A 100 -19.31 20.70 13.33
C GLY A 100 -18.80 20.71 14.77
N PRO A 101 -18.83 21.83 15.50
CA PRO A 101 -18.49 21.82 16.91
C PRO A 101 -19.33 20.73 17.58
N TRP A 102 -18.66 19.89 18.36
CA TRP A 102 -19.30 19.23 19.48
C TRP A 102 -19.91 20.34 20.34
N THR A 103 -21.13 20.78 20.03
CA THR A 103 -21.98 21.44 21.01
C THR A 103 -22.44 20.32 21.92
N GLY A 104 -21.56 19.97 22.85
CA GLY A 104 -21.99 19.40 24.10
C GLY A 104 -23.02 20.35 24.69
N SER A 105 -24.27 19.91 24.71
CA SER A 105 -25.26 20.42 25.64
C SER A 105 -26.19 19.29 26.02
N PRO A 106 -25.88 18.61 27.12
CA PRO A 106 -26.86 18.40 28.17
C PRO A 106 -26.54 19.38 29.33
N PRO A 107 -27.48 19.71 30.24
CA PRO A 107 -28.79 19.08 30.43
C PRO A 107 -29.95 20.07 30.74
N ARG A 108 -31.08 19.47 31.12
CA ARG A 108 -32.12 19.98 32.05
C ARG A 108 -33.22 20.90 31.48
N ASN A 109 -34.44 20.36 31.66
CA ASN A 109 -35.73 20.98 32.00
C ASN A 109 -36.75 21.33 30.89
N ALA A 110 -37.85 20.55 30.90
CA ALA A 110 -39.25 20.93 30.72
C ALA A 110 -39.99 19.57 30.61
N SER A 111 -40.51 18.93 31.65
CA SER A 111 -41.73 19.29 32.40
C SER A 111 -42.68 20.14 31.56
N TRP A 112 -43.61 19.51 30.85
CA TRP A 112 -45.08 19.56 31.08
C TRP A 112 -45.71 18.30 30.48
#